data_AF-A0A535DIH0-F1
#
_entry.id   AF-A0A535DIH0-F1
#
_cell.length_a   1.000
_cell.length_b   1.000
_cell.length_c   1.000
_cell.angle_alpha   90.00
_cell.angle_beta   90.00
_cell.angle_gamma   90.00
#
_symmetry.space_group_name_H-M   'P 1'
#
loop_
_entity.id
_entity.type
_entity.pdbx_description
1 polymer ?
#
loop_
_entity_poly.entity_id
_entity_poly.type
_entity_poly.pdbx_seq_one_letter_code
_entity_poly.pdbx_strand_id
1 'polypeptide(L)'
;MTTSVFESQALTLLDQLKAEGFEFQVAEPDILRVRPVDRVTPELRADLQRHKSALLMLIRIGDAGVQERRELFARQLAATPSPQVPLFVYCAYVPYVKGTCFSCRDPLPEPRFGRCWRCSLAWRLAAGVSIDVNLAVALDAAKVCA
;
A
#
# COMPACT_ATOMS: atom_id res chain seq x y z
N MET A 1 17.02 -2.52 -12.94
CA MET A 1 16.06 -3.58 -12.55
C MET A 1 15.40 -3.13 -11.27
N THR A 2 14.08 -2.93 -11.29
CA THR A 2 13.28 -2.50 -10.15
C THR A 2 12.87 -3.73 -9.35
N THR A 3 13.54 -3.96 -8.22
CA THR A 3 13.27 -5.09 -7.33
C THR A 3 11.89 -4.93 -6.70
N SER A 4 11.05 -5.97 -6.81
CA SER A 4 9.74 -6.00 -6.16
C SER A 4 9.90 -5.83 -4.66
N VAL A 5 9.00 -5.11 -3.99
CA VAL A 5 9.03 -4.99 -2.52
C VAL A 5 9.00 -6.36 -1.82
N PHE A 6 8.37 -7.37 -2.44
CA PHE A 6 8.30 -8.75 -1.95
C PHE A 6 9.62 -9.52 -2.08
N GLU A 7 10.58 -9.04 -2.87
CA GLU A 7 11.91 -9.63 -3.05
C GLU A 7 12.97 -8.89 -2.24
N SER A 8 12.58 -7.84 -1.50
CA SER A 8 13.50 -7.02 -0.73
C SER A 8 13.85 -7.65 0.61
N GLN A 9 15.07 -7.39 1.10
CA GLN A 9 15.50 -7.78 2.46
C GLN A 9 14.60 -7.20 3.57
N ALA A 10 13.82 -6.15 3.26
CA ALA A 10 12.86 -5.58 4.19
C ALA A 10 11.73 -6.56 4.56
N LEU A 11 11.35 -7.47 3.66
CA LEU A 11 10.36 -8.50 3.97
C LEU A 11 10.90 -9.48 5.02
N THR A 12 12.11 -9.99 4.81
CA THR A 12 12.79 -10.86 5.78
C THR A 12 12.95 -10.18 7.14
N LEU A 13 13.39 -8.91 7.15
CA LEU A 13 13.48 -8.12 8.38
C LEU A 13 12.12 -7.96 9.07
N LEU A 14 11.07 -7.64 8.32
CA LEU A 14 9.72 -7.46 8.87
C LEU A 14 9.18 -8.75 9.49
N ASP A 15 9.33 -9.88 8.80
CA ASP A 15 8.83 -11.17 9.26
C ASP A 15 9.59 -11.64 10.50
N GLN A 16 10.92 -11.49 10.51
CA GLN A 16 11.75 -11.79 11.68
C GLN A 16 11.31 -10.97 12.89
N LEU A 17 11.20 -9.64 12.75
CA LEU A 17 10.83 -8.77 13.86
C LEU A 17 9.41 -9.05 14.37
N LYS A 18 8.46 -9.34 13.48
CA LYS A 18 7.11 -9.77 13.89
C LYS A 18 7.15 -11.08 14.69
N ALA A 19 7.96 -12.06 14.26
CA ALA A 19 8.13 -13.32 14.99
C ALA A 19 8.77 -13.11 16.37
N GLU A 20 9.63 -12.10 16.52
CA GLU A 20 10.23 -11.69 17.79
C GLU A 20 9.29 -10.83 18.67
N GLY A 21 8.04 -10.63 18.24
CA GLY A 21 7.00 -9.90 18.97
C GLY A 21 7.03 -8.39 18.77
N PHE A 22 7.70 -7.88 17.73
CA PHE A 22 7.58 -6.48 17.36
C PHE A 22 6.29 -6.20 16.60
N GLU A 23 5.64 -5.10 16.97
CA GLU A 23 4.48 -4.56 16.29
C GLU A 23 4.88 -3.34 15.46
N PHE A 24 4.27 -3.23 14.28
CA PHE A 24 4.52 -2.14 13.35
C PHE A 24 3.23 -1.42 13.02
N GLN A 25 3.30 -0.09 13.04
CA GLN A 25 2.20 0.77 12.59
C GLN A 25 2.75 1.87 11.69
N VAL A 26 2.00 2.23 10.66
CA VAL A 26 2.29 3.41 9.84
C VAL A 26 1.41 4.55 10.34
N ALA A 27 2.02 5.55 10.97
CA ALA A 27 1.39 6.82 11.27
C ALA A 27 1.62 7.83 10.13
N GLU A 28 0.75 8.82 10.04
CA GLU A 28 0.83 9.82 8.98
C GLU A 28 1.82 10.96 9.31
N PRO A 29 2.52 11.53 8.32
CA PRO A 29 2.83 10.97 7.00
C PRO A 29 4.09 10.07 7.09
N ASP A 30 3.96 8.78 6.75
CA ASP A 30 5.10 7.86 6.60
C ASP A 30 6.00 7.67 7.84
N ILE A 31 5.39 7.72 9.01
CA ILE A 31 6.07 7.47 10.27
C ILE A 31 5.93 5.98 10.59
N LEU A 32 7.03 5.24 10.46
CA LEU A 32 7.12 3.87 10.92
C LEU A 32 7.22 3.86 12.45
N ARG A 33 6.16 3.43 13.13
CA ARG A 33 6.15 3.18 14.57
C ARG A 33 6.43 1.72 14.83
N VAL A 34 7.38 1.46 15.71
CA VAL A 34 7.79 0.11 16.12
C VAL A 34 7.58 0.00 17.63
N ARG A 35 6.97 -1.09 18.07
CA ARG A 35 6.82 -1.44 19.49
C ARG A 35 7.28 -2.87 19.73
N PRO A 36 7.82 -3.20 20.91
CA PRO A 36 8.11 -2.29 22.02
C PRO A 36 9.37 -1.45 21.77
N VAL A 37 9.37 -0.18 22.18
CA VAL A 37 10.41 0.82 21.81
C VAL A 37 11.74 0.58 22.54
N ASP A 38 11.67 0.09 23.77
CA ASP A 38 12.79 -0.26 24.63
C ASP A 38 13.66 -1.39 24.06
N ARG A 39 13.10 -2.23 23.19
CA ARG A 39 13.84 -3.29 22.48
C ARG A 39 14.50 -2.81 21.18
N VAL A 40 14.34 -1.53 20.80
CA VAL A 40 14.94 -0.98 19.57
C VAL A 40 16.37 -0.49 19.85
N THR A 41 17.35 -1.35 19.59
CA THR A 41 18.78 -1.01 19.69
C THR A 41 19.21 -0.01 18.61
N PRO A 42 20.39 0.65 18.75
CA PRO A 42 20.94 1.53 17.71
C PRO A 42 21.14 0.82 16.36
N GLU A 43 21.57 -0.43 16.37
CA GLU A 43 21.80 -1.25 15.17
C GLU A 43 20.47 -1.54 14.48
N LEU A 44 19.47 -2.01 15.24
CA LEU A 44 18.13 -2.24 14.71
C LEU A 44 17.52 -0.95 14.16
N ARG A 45 17.73 0.18 14.83
CA ARG A 45 17.28 1.49 14.33
C ARG A 45 17.92 1.85 12.99
N ALA A 46 19.21 1.57 12.81
CA ALA A 46 19.90 1.81 11.55
C ALA A 46 19.35 0.94 10.41
N ASP A 47 19.06 -0.34 10.69
CA ASP A 47 18.47 -1.26 9.71
C ASP A 47 17.03 -0.88 9.35
N LEU A 48 16.20 -0.54 10.36
CA LEU A 48 14.85 -0.01 10.14
C LEU A 48 14.87 1.25 9.27
N GLN A 49 15.83 2.15 9.49
CA GLN A 49 15.98 3.36 8.69
C GLN A 49 16.44 3.05 7.26
N ARG A 50 17.38 2.11 7.08
CA ARG A 50 17.86 1.66 5.75
C ARG A 50 16.72 1.09 4.91
N HIS A 51 15.80 0.36 5.54
CA HIS A 51 14.70 -0.31 4.85
C HIS A 51 13.34 0.40 4.98
N LYS A 52 13.31 1.62 5.52
CA LYS A 52 12.08 2.33 5.91
C LYS A 52 11.00 2.31 4.83
N SER A 53 11.33 2.72 3.61
CA SER A 53 10.34 2.84 2.52
C SER A 53 9.73 1.49 2.13
N ALA A 54 10.55 0.44 2.06
CA ALA A 54 10.07 -0.92 1.77
C ALA A 54 9.21 -1.47 2.92
N LEU A 55 9.62 -1.23 4.18
CA LEU A 55 8.83 -1.60 5.36
C LEU A 55 7.46 -0.91 5.37
N LEU A 56 7.41 0.40 5.11
CA LEU A 56 6.16 1.17 5.01
C LEU A 56 5.22 0.55 3.96
N MET A 57 5.73 0.24 2.77
CA MET A 57 4.93 -0.36 1.71
C MET A 57 4.44 -1.77 2.08
N LEU A 58 5.29 -2.62 2.68
CA LEU A 58 4.89 -3.95 3.15
C LEU A 58 3.77 -3.88 4.20
N ILE A 59 3.86 -2.93 5.14
CA ILE A 59 2.83 -2.73 6.16
C ILE A 59 1.53 -2.22 5.51
N ARG A 60 1.62 -1.28 4.56
CA ARG A 60 0.48 -0.80 3.78
C ARG A 60 -0.19 -1.89 2.95
N ILE A 61 0.60 -2.79 2.37
CA ILE A 61 0.08 -3.97 1.69
C ILE A 61 -0.73 -4.80 2.69
N GLY A 62 -0.24 -5.00 3.91
CA GLY A 62 -0.97 -5.69 4.98
C GLY A 62 -2.18 -4.95 5.59
N ASP A 63 -2.49 -3.71 5.19
CA ASP A 63 -3.67 -2.98 5.69
C ASP A 63 -4.96 -3.75 5.36
N ALA A 64 -5.81 -3.96 6.36
CA ALA A 64 -7.03 -4.76 6.20
C ALA A 64 -7.95 -4.21 5.09
N GLY A 65 -8.05 -2.88 4.98
CA GLY A 65 -8.82 -2.24 3.92
C GLY A 65 -8.21 -2.45 2.53
N VAL A 66 -6.89 -2.53 2.42
CA VAL A 66 -6.19 -2.90 1.17
C VAL A 66 -6.47 -4.35 0.81
N GLN A 67 -6.35 -5.30 1.76
CA GLN A 67 -6.58 -6.72 1.49
C GLN A 67 -8.04 -7.01 1.07
N GLU A 68 -9.01 -6.44 1.78
CA GLU A 68 -10.43 -6.55 1.43
C GLU A 68 -10.72 -6.06 0.00
N ARG A 69 -10.18 -4.88 -0.37
CA ARG A 69 -10.32 -4.32 -1.72
C ARG A 69 -9.62 -5.18 -2.76
N ARG A 70 -8.45 -5.72 -2.44
CA ARG A 70 -7.65 -6.57 -3.35
C ARG A 70 -8.42 -7.81 -3.72
N GLU A 71 -9.00 -8.51 -2.74
CA GLU A 71 -9.80 -9.71 -2.98
C GLU A 71 -11.01 -9.42 -3.88
N LEU A 72 -11.70 -8.30 -3.65
CA LEU A 72 -12.81 -7.90 -4.50
C LEU A 72 -12.36 -7.62 -5.94
N PHE A 73 -11.28 -6.86 -6.13
CA PHE A 73 -10.76 -6.57 -7.47
C PHE A 73 -10.26 -7.83 -8.17
N ALA A 74 -9.65 -8.78 -7.45
CA ALA A 74 -9.24 -10.05 -8.03
C ALA A 74 -10.44 -10.87 -8.53
N ARG A 75 -11.55 -10.91 -7.77
CA ARG A 75 -12.80 -11.55 -8.22
C ARG A 75 -13.38 -10.87 -9.46
N GLN A 76 -13.39 -9.55 -9.50
CA GLN A 76 -13.87 -8.81 -10.67
C GLN A 76 -12.98 -9.08 -11.89
N LEU A 77 -11.66 -9.09 -11.73
CA LEU A 77 -10.70 -9.37 -12.82
C LEU A 77 -10.90 -10.78 -13.37
N ALA A 78 -11.11 -11.78 -12.52
CA ALA A 78 -11.38 -13.15 -12.94
C ALA A 78 -12.74 -13.31 -13.67
N ALA A 79 -13.76 -12.54 -13.27
CA ALA A 79 -15.08 -12.57 -13.89
C ALA A 79 -15.17 -11.79 -15.21
N THR A 80 -14.09 -11.09 -15.57
CA THR A 80 -14.07 -10.21 -16.73
C THR A 80 -13.70 -10.97 -18.00
N PRO A 81 -14.54 -10.95 -19.05
CA PRO A 81 -14.13 -11.47 -20.35
C PRO A 81 -13.09 -10.54 -21.00
N SER A 82 -11.91 -11.10 -21.31
CA SER A 82 -10.93 -10.46 -22.20
C SER A 82 -11.61 -10.16 -23.55
N PRO A 83 -11.45 -8.96 -24.15
CA PRO A 83 -10.42 -7.94 -23.92
C PRO A 83 -10.87 -6.72 -23.09
N GLN A 84 -12.05 -6.72 -22.48
CA GLN A 84 -12.53 -5.56 -21.74
C GLN A 84 -11.83 -5.52 -20.37
N VAL A 85 -11.19 -4.40 -20.00
CA VAL A 85 -10.74 -4.19 -18.62
C VAL A 85 -11.82 -3.34 -17.94
N PRO A 86 -12.73 -3.91 -17.14
CA PRO A 86 -13.80 -3.15 -16.56
C PRO A 86 -13.22 -2.21 -15.52
N LEU A 87 -13.95 -1.12 -15.31
CA LEU A 87 -13.68 -0.20 -14.24
C LEU A 87 -13.88 -0.95 -12.90
N PHE A 88 -12.81 -1.51 -12.34
CA PHE A 88 -12.88 -2.21 -11.06
C PHE A 88 -13.23 -1.23 -9.95
N VAL A 89 -14.39 -1.37 -9.32
CA VAL A 89 -14.85 -0.47 -8.26
C VAL A 89 -15.11 -1.24 -6.99
N TYR A 90 -14.82 -0.60 -5.85
CA TYR A 90 -15.04 -1.19 -4.54
C TYR A 90 -16.51 -1.07 -4.14
N CYS A 91 -17.10 0.10 -4.40
CA CYS A 91 -18.51 0.39 -4.24
C CYS A 91 -19.13 0.55 -5.64
N ALA A 92 -20.35 0.07 -5.84
CA ALA A 92 -21.11 0.35 -7.05
C ALA A 92 -21.58 1.82 -7.09
N TYR A 93 -21.85 2.33 -8.30
CA TYR A 93 -22.46 3.65 -8.52
C TYR A 93 -21.71 4.80 -7.83
N VAL A 94 -20.38 4.78 -7.82
CA VAL A 94 -19.60 5.92 -7.35
C VAL A 94 -19.59 7.02 -8.41
N PRO A 95 -19.98 8.26 -8.08
CA PRO A 95 -19.91 9.35 -9.03
C PRO A 95 -18.45 9.64 -9.40
N TYR A 96 -18.17 9.78 -10.69
CA TYR A 96 -16.85 10.16 -11.18
C TYR A 96 -16.67 11.68 -11.08
N VAL A 97 -16.22 12.14 -9.90
CA VAL A 97 -16.05 13.57 -9.59
C VAL A 97 -14.66 13.86 -9.02
N LYS A 98 -14.20 15.10 -9.19
CA LYS A 98 -12.93 15.55 -8.63
C LYS A 98 -12.96 15.50 -7.09
N GLY A 99 -11.84 15.14 -6.48
CA GLY A 99 -11.70 15.11 -5.02
C GLY A 99 -12.30 13.88 -4.35
N THR A 100 -12.83 12.92 -5.11
CA THR A 100 -13.45 11.70 -4.58
C THR A 100 -12.87 10.48 -5.27
N CYS A 101 -12.53 9.47 -4.48
CA CYS A 101 -12.11 8.17 -4.99
C CYS A 101 -13.24 7.53 -5.77
N PHE A 102 -13.06 7.35 -7.08
CA PHE A 102 -14.10 6.75 -7.94
C PHE A 102 -14.40 5.27 -7.61
N SER A 103 -13.59 4.66 -6.74
CA SER A 103 -13.75 3.26 -6.35
C SER A 103 -14.52 3.09 -5.06
N CYS A 104 -14.31 3.94 -4.05
CA CYS A 104 -14.88 3.74 -2.71
C CYS A 104 -15.57 4.97 -2.11
N ARG A 105 -15.62 6.10 -2.83
CA ARG A 105 -16.17 7.39 -2.36
C ARG A 105 -15.35 8.11 -1.27
N ASP A 106 -14.23 7.53 -0.83
CA ASP A 106 -13.34 8.24 0.11
C ASP A 106 -12.86 9.57 -0.50
N PRO A 107 -12.76 10.64 0.31
CA PRO A 107 -12.18 11.89 -0.16
C PRO A 107 -10.73 11.67 -0.60
N LEU A 108 -10.33 12.37 -1.65
CA LEU A 108 -8.94 12.48 -2.06
C LEU A 108 -8.32 13.73 -1.41
N PRO A 109 -7.00 13.71 -1.13
CA PRO A 109 -6.33 14.87 -0.52
C PRO A 109 -6.39 16.12 -1.42
N GLU A 110 -6.44 15.91 -2.74
CA GLU A 110 -6.55 16.97 -3.75
C GLU A 110 -7.83 16.83 -4.57
N PRO A 111 -8.34 17.95 -5.16
CA PRO A 111 -9.45 17.95 -6.10
C PRO A 111 -9.06 17.41 -7.49
N ARG A 112 -8.59 16.15 -7.54
CA ARG A 112 -8.23 15.41 -8.77
C ARG A 112 -9.19 14.24 -9.01
N PHE A 113 -9.21 13.71 -10.23
CA PHE A 113 -9.86 12.42 -10.50
C PHE A 113 -8.90 11.28 -10.15
N GLY A 114 -9.38 10.22 -9.50
CA GLY A 114 -8.53 9.07 -9.20
C GLY A 114 -9.06 8.13 -8.13
N ARG A 115 -8.17 7.26 -7.63
CA ARG A 115 -8.41 6.37 -6.50
C ARG A 115 -7.71 6.90 -5.25
N CYS A 116 -8.28 6.64 -4.08
CA CYS A 116 -7.56 6.77 -2.82
C CYS A 116 -6.40 5.76 -2.79
N TRP A 117 -5.42 5.98 -1.91
CA TRP A 117 -4.22 5.15 -1.85
C TRP A 117 -4.54 3.66 -1.64
N ARG A 118 -5.55 3.32 -0.81
CA ARG A 118 -5.98 1.94 -0.57
C ARG A 118 -6.50 1.28 -1.84
N CYS A 119 -7.44 1.94 -2.53
CA CYS A 119 -8.01 1.43 -3.77
C CYS A 119 -6.97 1.35 -4.90
N SER A 120 -6.02 2.28 -4.96
CA SER A 120 -4.93 2.27 -5.93
C SER A 120 -4.00 1.07 -5.69
N LEU A 121 -3.54 0.87 -4.45
CA LEU A 121 -2.65 -0.21 -4.08
C LEU A 121 -3.31 -1.59 -4.26
N ALA A 122 -4.55 -1.74 -3.77
CA ALA A 122 -5.32 -2.97 -3.90
C ALA A 122 -5.52 -3.40 -5.35
N TRP A 123 -5.78 -2.45 -6.27
CA TRP A 123 -5.94 -2.74 -7.69
C TRP A 123 -4.64 -3.27 -8.31
N ARG A 124 -3.49 -2.65 -8.00
CA ARG A 124 -2.18 -3.11 -8.51
C ARG A 124 -1.87 -4.53 -8.04
N LEU A 125 -2.11 -4.80 -6.76
CA LEU A 125 -1.92 -6.13 -6.17
C LEU A 125 -2.83 -7.18 -6.84
N ALA A 126 -4.08 -6.84 -7.12
CA ALA A 126 -5.02 -7.74 -7.80
C ALA A 126 -4.63 -8.00 -9.25
N ALA A 127 -4.11 -6.99 -9.95
CA ALA A 127 -3.69 -7.08 -11.34
C ALA A 127 -2.27 -7.67 -11.54
N GLY A 128 -1.57 -8.04 -10.45
CA GLY A 128 -0.19 -8.53 -10.52
C GLY A 128 0.81 -7.48 -11.03
N VAL A 129 0.45 -6.19 -10.95
CA VAL A 129 1.34 -5.10 -11.37
C VAL A 129 2.43 -4.95 -10.33
N SER A 130 3.69 -5.02 -10.79
CA SER A 130 4.85 -4.89 -9.90
C SER A 130 4.81 -3.59 -9.10
N ILE A 131 4.99 -3.71 -7.78
CA ILE A 131 5.13 -2.58 -6.88
C ILE A 131 6.64 -2.33 -6.74
N ASP A 132 7.17 -1.55 -7.67
CA ASP A 132 8.53 -1.03 -7.55
C ASP A 132 8.67 -0.13 -6.31
N VAL A 133 9.82 -0.22 -5.64
CA VAL A 133 10.12 0.56 -4.43
C VAL A 133 10.10 2.07 -4.71
N ASN A 134 10.57 2.53 -5.88
CA ASN A 134 10.54 3.95 -6.23
C ASN A 134 9.15 4.43 -6.65
N LEU A 135 8.37 3.59 -7.36
CA LEU A 135 6.97 3.88 -7.67
C LEU A 135 6.09 3.91 -6.40
N ALA A 136 6.39 3.06 -5.42
CA ALA A 136 5.81 3.08 -4.09
C ALA A 136 6.11 4.41 -3.38
N VAL A 137 7.39 4.82 -3.34
CA VAL A 137 7.81 6.12 -2.80
C VAL A 137 7.17 7.29 -3.54
N ALA A 138 7.03 7.22 -4.87
CA ALA A 138 6.38 8.28 -5.66
C ALA A 138 4.89 8.39 -5.37
N LEU A 139 4.20 7.26 -5.15
CA LEU A 139 2.81 7.27 -4.69
C LEU A 139 2.66 7.86 -3.29
N ASP A 140 3.62 7.56 -2.41
CA ASP A 140 3.64 8.04 -1.04
C ASP A 140 3.97 9.54 -0.99
N ALA A 141 4.91 10.02 -1.80
CA ALA A 141 5.20 11.45 -1.98
C ALA A 141 4.02 12.21 -2.60
N ALA A 142 3.28 11.58 -3.52
CA ALA A 142 2.03 12.14 -4.07
C ALA A 142 0.87 12.20 -3.05
N LYS A 143 1.07 11.69 -1.82
CA LYS A 143 0.20 11.90 -0.65
C LYS A 143 0.63 13.13 0.17
N VAL A 144 1.89 13.56 0.09
CA VAL A 144 2.49 14.61 0.93
C VAL A 144 2.57 15.96 0.21
N CYS A 145 2.75 15.96 -1.11
CA CYS A 145 2.88 17.20 -1.91
C CYS A 145 1.57 17.67 -2.55
N ALA A 146 0.45 17.43 -1.86
CA ALA A 146 -0.90 17.57 -2.34
C ALA A 146 -1.75 18.43 -1.39
#